data_AF-W7XGM4-F1
#
_entry.id   AF-W7XGM4-F1
#
_cell.length_a   1.000
_cell.length_b   1.000
_cell.length_c   1.000
_cell.angle_alpha   90.00
_cell.angle_beta   90.00
_cell.angle_gamma   90.00
#
_symmetry.space_group_name_H-M   'P 1'
#
loop_
_entity.id
_entity.type
_entity.pdbx_description
1 polymer ?
#
loop_
_entity_poly.entity_id
_entity_poly.type
_entity_poly.pdbx_seq_one_letter_code
_entity_poly.pdbx_strand_id
1 'polypeptide(L)'
;MSRLIILLLLLTFHQCKQLGQNVICSQPGVCTDQSCGTFSGFQWQQSTGNYCQIQDCSSTAFPSSGLTDQLCGSCPPITQAIYANSLGTSCVASPIPCSSTQGLTDQICKLCNSQKPFANSNGTSCIASTQSCSSNSNWTDQNCSLCFQNKPYANINGTACVASTIPCKSSSGWTDFNCNLCNPSTPIASSNGKKCIASTISCSSTSGWTDANCILCNSSTPYAAADGKSCVASTISCSSNQGWTDNNCFLCNPSTPFANIAQTACVNSSYQCIGRKFNLPQQKWTDDDCASCYSFSYISKQDGSGCLNCYALSGMTDNDCKLCNGSYDGENSYANALGACVSINCSQTSGWVTSDCTMCNPATPMPSSDGTMCVSVTSSQIIKLYLLFFILIFLID
;
A
#
# COMPACT_ATOMS: atom_id res chain seq x y z
N MET A 1 -54.25 57.26 -64.54
CA MET A 1 -53.86 56.20 -63.58
C MET A 1 -53.55 54.83 -64.21
N SER A 2 -54.05 54.47 -65.40
CA SER A 2 -53.80 53.12 -65.97
C SER A 2 -52.40 52.86 -66.55
N ARG A 3 -51.60 53.89 -66.85
CA ARG A 3 -50.23 53.72 -67.39
C ARG A 3 -49.14 53.55 -66.33
N LEU A 4 -49.44 53.83 -65.06
CA LEU A 4 -48.50 53.66 -63.94
C LEU A 4 -48.51 52.22 -63.39
N ILE A 5 -49.62 51.48 -63.56
CA ILE A 5 -49.76 50.07 -63.14
C ILE A 5 -49.02 49.13 -64.11
N ILE A 6 -48.98 49.46 -65.41
CA ILE A 6 -48.24 48.67 -66.41
C ILE A 6 -46.72 48.84 -66.27
N LEU A 7 -46.23 50.00 -65.84
CA LEU A 7 -44.80 50.18 -65.55
C LEU A 7 -44.36 49.47 -64.25
N LEU A 8 -45.26 49.33 -63.27
CA LEU A 8 -44.99 48.57 -62.03
C LEU A 8 -45.04 47.05 -62.22
N LEU A 9 -45.80 46.55 -63.22
CA LEU A 9 -45.84 45.12 -63.59
C LEU A 9 -44.74 44.71 -64.59
N LEU A 10 -44.09 45.67 -65.26
CA LEU A 10 -42.90 45.47 -66.10
C LEU A 10 -41.56 45.64 -65.36
N LEU A 11 -41.59 45.88 -64.04
CA LEU A 11 -40.51 45.46 -63.13
C LEU A 11 -40.57 43.93 -62.93
N THR A 12 -40.74 43.21 -64.04
CA THR A 12 -40.52 41.77 -64.16
C THR A 12 -39.11 41.50 -63.67
N PHE A 13 -39.07 40.86 -62.50
CA PHE A 13 -37.97 40.13 -61.89
C PHE A 13 -36.80 39.90 -62.85
N HIS A 14 -35.93 40.90 -63.02
CA HIS A 14 -34.58 40.65 -63.47
C HIS A 14 -33.92 39.97 -62.27
N GLN A 15 -34.07 38.65 -62.20
CA GLN A 15 -33.22 37.84 -61.34
C GLN A 15 -31.80 38.08 -61.87
N CYS A 16 -31.09 38.97 -61.19
CA CYS A 16 -29.68 39.20 -61.47
C CYS A 16 -28.99 37.86 -61.26
N LYS A 17 -28.55 37.24 -62.36
CA LYS A 17 -27.76 36.01 -62.30
C LYS A 17 -26.60 36.25 -61.34
N GLN A 18 -26.57 35.49 -60.26
CA GLN A 18 -25.51 35.63 -59.28
C GLN A 18 -24.41 34.66 -59.68
N LEU A 19 -23.39 35.16 -60.39
CA LEU A 19 -22.24 34.34 -60.75
C LEU A 19 -21.61 33.73 -59.48
N GLY A 20 -21.25 32.46 -59.56
CA GLY A 20 -20.53 31.77 -58.50
C GLY A 20 -19.11 32.31 -58.33
N GLN A 21 -18.51 31.99 -57.19
CA GLN A 21 -17.10 32.23 -56.92
C GLN A 21 -16.24 31.19 -57.65
N ASN A 22 -14.99 31.58 -57.92
CA ASN A 22 -13.98 30.72 -58.52
C ASN A 22 -13.57 29.59 -57.56
N VAL A 23 -13.67 28.35 -58.02
CA VAL A 23 -13.22 27.14 -57.31
C VAL A 23 -12.33 26.28 -58.21
N ILE A 24 -11.53 25.40 -57.59
CA ILE A 24 -10.73 24.40 -58.30
C ILE A 24 -11.48 23.07 -58.24
N CYS A 25 -11.79 22.52 -59.41
CA CYS A 25 -12.39 21.19 -59.54
C CYS A 25 -11.31 20.08 -59.50
N SER A 26 -11.70 18.81 -59.55
CA SER A 26 -10.72 17.71 -59.47
C SER A 26 -9.67 17.76 -60.59
N GLN A 27 -10.05 18.32 -61.75
CA GLN A 27 -9.12 18.62 -62.85
C GLN A 27 -9.09 20.14 -63.10
N PRO A 28 -7.94 20.80 -62.90
CA PRO A 28 -7.80 22.25 -63.13
C PRO A 28 -8.19 22.64 -64.57
N GLY A 29 -9.03 23.68 -64.71
CA GLY A 29 -9.49 24.18 -66.01
C GLY A 29 -10.58 23.34 -66.70
N VAL A 30 -10.95 22.17 -66.16
CA VAL A 30 -12.01 21.31 -66.72
C VAL A 30 -13.28 21.50 -65.88
N CYS A 31 -14.22 22.31 -66.38
CA CYS A 31 -15.45 22.68 -65.67
C CYS A 31 -16.65 21.85 -66.10
N THR A 32 -16.50 20.53 -66.01
CA THR A 32 -17.54 19.55 -66.33
C THR A 32 -18.13 18.94 -65.05
N ASP A 33 -19.33 18.37 -65.16
CA ASP A 33 -19.99 17.66 -64.08
C ASP A 33 -19.14 16.51 -63.50
N GLN A 34 -18.31 15.86 -64.32
CA GLN A 34 -17.39 14.82 -63.83
C GLN A 34 -16.24 15.38 -62.99
N SER A 35 -15.80 16.60 -63.26
CA SER A 35 -14.68 17.24 -62.56
C SER A 35 -15.13 17.98 -61.31
N CYS A 36 -16.28 18.64 -61.37
CA CYS A 36 -16.77 19.54 -60.34
C CYS A 36 -17.96 18.97 -59.53
N GLY A 37 -18.55 17.87 -59.99
CA GLY A 37 -19.77 17.28 -59.44
C GLY A 37 -21.03 17.70 -60.22
N THR A 38 -22.03 16.82 -60.25
CA THR A 38 -23.34 17.07 -60.87
C THR A 38 -24.34 17.52 -59.81
N PHE A 39 -24.94 18.70 -60.00
CA PHE A 39 -25.96 19.23 -59.08
C PHE A 39 -27.17 19.72 -59.87
N SER A 40 -28.35 19.20 -59.54
CA SER A 40 -29.58 19.56 -60.23
C SER A 40 -29.81 21.06 -60.18
N GLY A 41 -29.94 21.71 -61.34
CA GLY A 41 -30.19 23.15 -61.44
C GLY A 41 -28.95 24.05 -61.36
N PHE A 42 -27.73 23.49 -61.34
CA PHE A 42 -26.48 24.24 -61.37
C PHE A 42 -25.64 23.82 -62.59
N GLN A 43 -25.11 24.80 -63.31
CA GLN A 43 -24.25 24.56 -64.47
C GLN A 43 -22.87 25.17 -64.23
N TRP A 44 -21.83 24.35 -64.42
CA TRP A 44 -20.45 24.78 -64.36
C TRP A 44 -20.04 25.51 -65.64
N GLN A 45 -19.27 26.58 -65.49
CA GLN A 45 -18.61 27.27 -66.59
C GLN A 45 -17.16 27.57 -66.23
N GLN A 46 -16.32 27.69 -67.26
CA GLN A 46 -14.95 28.12 -67.08
C GLN A 46 -14.88 29.60 -66.69
N SER A 47 -14.03 29.91 -65.71
CA SER A 47 -13.71 31.27 -65.30
C SER A 47 -12.31 31.65 -65.77
N THR A 48 -11.70 32.66 -65.16
CA THR A 48 -10.33 33.07 -65.47
C THR A 48 -9.32 31.98 -65.08
N GLY A 49 -8.42 31.62 -66.01
CA GLY A 49 -7.36 30.65 -65.77
C GLY A 49 -7.87 29.21 -65.58
N ASN A 50 -7.42 28.55 -64.51
CA ASN A 50 -7.72 27.14 -64.19
C ASN A 50 -8.93 26.96 -63.27
N TYR A 51 -9.72 28.01 -63.05
CA TYR A 51 -10.85 28.01 -62.13
C TYR A 51 -12.17 27.75 -62.84
N CYS A 52 -13.10 27.14 -62.11
CA CYS A 52 -14.47 26.93 -62.50
C CYS A 52 -15.40 27.74 -61.59
N GLN A 53 -16.56 28.11 -62.10
CA GLN A 53 -17.60 28.76 -61.30
C GLN A 53 -18.97 28.31 -61.80
N ILE A 54 -19.98 28.38 -60.93
CA ILE A 54 -21.36 28.15 -61.32
C ILE A 54 -21.90 29.38 -62.05
N GLN A 55 -22.64 29.14 -63.14
CA GLN A 55 -23.17 30.21 -63.99
C GLN A 55 -24.22 31.08 -63.28
N ASP A 56 -25.00 30.49 -62.38
CA ASP A 56 -26.04 31.20 -61.62
C ASP A 56 -26.34 30.52 -60.28
N CYS A 57 -25.95 31.15 -59.18
CA CYS A 57 -26.25 30.73 -57.81
C CYS A 57 -27.67 31.08 -57.37
N SER A 58 -28.45 31.82 -58.18
CA SER A 58 -29.84 32.21 -57.83
C SER A 58 -30.89 31.14 -58.15
N SER A 59 -30.45 29.93 -58.56
CA SER A 59 -31.31 28.77 -58.81
C SER A 59 -32.20 28.43 -57.61
N THR A 60 -33.45 28.04 -57.87
CA THR A 60 -34.56 28.10 -56.90
C THR A 60 -34.53 27.06 -55.77
N ALA A 61 -33.59 26.11 -55.77
CA ALA A 61 -33.40 25.19 -54.64
C ALA A 61 -31.94 24.70 -54.55
N PHE A 62 -31.27 25.05 -53.46
CA PHE A 62 -29.97 24.47 -53.12
C PHE A 62 -30.13 22.97 -52.78
N PRO A 63 -29.23 22.07 -53.22
CA PRO A 63 -29.39 20.64 -52.96
C PRO A 63 -29.36 20.34 -51.46
N SER A 64 -30.22 19.42 -51.00
CA SER A 64 -30.28 19.01 -49.58
C SER A 64 -29.29 17.88 -49.22
N SER A 65 -28.65 17.29 -50.22
CA SER A 65 -27.68 16.20 -50.05
C SER A 65 -26.69 16.17 -51.21
N GLY A 66 -25.60 15.41 -51.04
CA GLY A 66 -24.55 15.28 -52.05
C GLY A 66 -23.69 16.52 -52.23
N LEU A 67 -23.76 17.50 -51.33
CA LEU A 67 -22.98 18.73 -51.41
C LEU A 67 -21.48 18.46 -51.33
N THR A 68 -20.70 19.24 -52.08
CA THR A 68 -19.24 19.19 -52.09
C THR A 68 -18.65 20.57 -51.80
N ASP A 69 -17.37 20.62 -51.45
CA ASP A 69 -16.63 21.87 -51.25
C ASP A 69 -16.62 22.73 -52.52
N GLN A 70 -16.68 22.12 -53.72
CA GLN A 70 -16.77 22.85 -54.97
C GLN A 70 -18.10 23.61 -55.08
N LEU A 71 -19.23 22.95 -54.83
CA LEU A 71 -20.55 23.60 -54.87
C LEU A 71 -20.67 24.66 -53.77
N CYS A 72 -20.31 24.33 -52.53
CA CYS A 72 -20.36 25.27 -51.41
C CYS A 72 -19.42 26.46 -51.61
N GLY A 73 -18.23 26.23 -52.16
CA GLY A 73 -17.26 27.29 -52.44
C GLY A 73 -17.72 28.22 -53.56
N SER A 74 -18.36 27.69 -54.61
CA SER A 74 -18.82 28.50 -55.75
C SER A 74 -20.13 29.24 -55.43
N CYS A 75 -21.09 28.58 -54.81
CA CYS A 75 -22.39 29.17 -54.46
C CYS A 75 -22.71 28.99 -52.97
N PRO A 76 -22.01 29.68 -52.05
CA PRO A 76 -22.26 29.53 -50.63
C PRO A 76 -23.67 30.07 -50.29
N PRO A 77 -24.54 29.28 -49.62
CA PRO A 77 -25.90 29.72 -49.29
C PRO A 77 -25.94 30.85 -48.24
N ILE A 78 -24.86 30.99 -47.47
CA ILE A 78 -24.63 32.08 -46.52
C ILE A 78 -23.15 32.50 -46.58
N THR A 79 -22.86 33.75 -46.23
CA THR A 79 -21.50 34.29 -46.23
C THR A 79 -20.54 33.39 -45.44
N GLN A 80 -19.39 33.05 -46.05
CA GLN A 80 -18.34 32.16 -45.52
C GLN A 80 -18.66 30.67 -45.42
N ALA A 81 -19.87 30.21 -45.75
CA ALA A 81 -20.19 28.77 -45.78
C ALA A 81 -19.67 28.08 -47.05
N ILE A 82 -18.34 28.02 -47.18
CA ILE A 82 -17.65 27.58 -48.41
C ILE A 82 -17.27 26.11 -48.43
N TYR A 83 -17.49 25.37 -47.33
CA TYR A 83 -17.17 23.94 -47.23
C TYR A 83 -18.43 23.13 -47.01
N ALA A 84 -18.52 21.94 -47.60
CA ALA A 84 -19.58 20.99 -47.29
C ALA A 84 -19.32 20.33 -45.93
N ASN A 85 -20.38 20.09 -45.16
CA ASN A 85 -20.29 19.29 -43.95
C ASN A 85 -19.96 17.82 -44.31
N SER A 86 -19.55 17.04 -43.31
CA SER A 86 -19.14 15.64 -43.52
C SER A 86 -20.27 14.70 -43.99
N LEU A 87 -21.53 15.12 -43.89
CA LEU A 87 -22.69 14.37 -44.37
C LEU A 87 -23.12 14.79 -45.79
N GLY A 88 -22.50 15.83 -46.36
CA GLY A 88 -22.88 16.41 -47.64
C GLY A 88 -24.28 17.03 -47.65
N THR A 89 -24.82 17.44 -46.50
CA THR A 89 -26.20 17.94 -46.36
C THR A 89 -26.31 19.44 -46.14
N SER A 90 -25.22 20.12 -45.78
CA SER A 90 -25.20 21.58 -45.64
C SER A 90 -23.81 22.15 -45.93
N CYS A 91 -23.75 23.40 -46.37
CA CYS A 91 -22.51 24.18 -46.42
C CYS A 91 -22.29 24.89 -45.08
N VAL A 92 -21.04 24.93 -44.60
CA VAL A 92 -20.69 25.39 -43.26
C VAL A 92 -19.52 26.37 -43.28
N ALA A 93 -19.59 27.36 -42.38
CA ALA A 93 -18.58 28.41 -42.24
C ALA A 93 -17.39 27.93 -41.38
N SER A 94 -16.70 26.89 -41.84
CA SER A 94 -15.49 26.37 -41.22
C SER A 94 -14.25 27.10 -41.73
N PRO A 95 -13.22 27.36 -40.90
CA PRO A 95 -11.95 27.93 -41.37
C PRO A 95 -11.11 26.98 -42.24
N ILE A 96 -11.41 25.67 -42.23
CA ILE A 96 -10.75 24.65 -43.05
C ILE A 96 -11.78 23.64 -43.60
N PRO A 97 -11.47 22.89 -44.67
CA PRO A 97 -12.36 21.86 -45.20
C PRO A 97 -12.73 20.81 -44.14
N CYS A 98 -13.99 20.36 -44.14
CA CYS A 98 -14.45 19.33 -43.21
C CYS A 98 -13.86 17.94 -43.48
N SER A 99 -13.15 17.79 -44.59
CA SER A 99 -12.34 16.62 -44.96
C SER A 99 -10.90 16.70 -44.45
N SER A 100 -10.50 17.81 -43.79
CA SER A 100 -9.15 17.98 -43.25
C SER A 100 -8.81 16.92 -42.21
N THR A 101 -7.54 16.48 -42.22
CA THR A 101 -6.97 15.52 -41.27
C THR A 101 -6.01 16.17 -40.28
N GLN A 102 -5.93 17.51 -40.27
CA GLN A 102 -5.07 18.30 -39.40
C GLN A 102 -5.76 19.60 -39.00
N GLY A 103 -5.41 20.12 -37.82
CA GLY A 103 -5.92 21.40 -37.33
C GLY A 103 -7.40 21.39 -36.95
N LEU A 104 -8.01 20.21 -36.77
CA LEU A 104 -9.39 20.12 -36.31
C LEU A 104 -9.49 20.57 -34.84
N THR A 105 -10.48 21.40 -34.56
CA THR A 105 -10.87 21.84 -33.21
C THR A 105 -12.31 21.44 -32.96
N ASP A 106 -12.75 21.47 -31.70
CA ASP A 106 -14.16 21.21 -31.36
C ASP A 106 -15.13 22.15 -32.09
N GLN A 107 -14.74 23.40 -32.30
CA GLN A 107 -15.56 24.36 -33.05
C GLN A 107 -15.70 23.91 -34.51
N ILE A 108 -14.61 23.49 -35.16
CA ILE A 108 -14.63 22.96 -36.52
C ILE A 108 -15.48 21.69 -36.56
N CYS A 109 -15.29 20.77 -35.62
CA CYS A 109 -16.05 19.51 -35.57
C CYS A 109 -17.55 19.73 -35.38
N LYS A 110 -17.99 20.64 -34.51
CA LYS A 110 -19.41 21.00 -34.34
C LYS A 110 -20.04 21.54 -35.63
N LEU A 111 -19.29 22.32 -36.40
CA LEU A 111 -19.76 22.84 -37.70
C LEU A 111 -19.81 21.71 -38.74
N CYS A 112 -18.77 20.90 -38.82
CA CYS A 112 -18.61 19.87 -39.85
C CYS A 112 -19.43 18.59 -39.61
N ASN A 113 -19.71 18.24 -38.36
CA ASN A 113 -20.45 17.03 -37.99
C ASN A 113 -21.09 17.16 -36.59
N SER A 114 -22.40 17.36 -36.54
CA SER A 114 -23.13 17.45 -35.27
C SER A 114 -23.15 16.14 -34.47
N GLN A 115 -22.97 14.98 -35.12
CA GLN A 115 -22.89 13.67 -34.45
C GLN A 115 -21.48 13.38 -33.91
N LYS A 116 -20.45 14.09 -34.40
CA LYS A 116 -19.07 13.98 -33.95
C LYS A 116 -18.52 15.36 -33.57
N PRO A 117 -19.05 16.00 -32.51
CA PRO A 117 -18.83 17.42 -32.26
C PRO A 117 -17.46 17.77 -31.67
N PHE A 118 -16.60 16.80 -31.35
CA PHE A 118 -15.32 17.05 -30.68
C PHE A 118 -14.15 16.59 -31.53
N ALA A 119 -13.03 17.31 -31.49
CA ALA A 119 -11.79 16.87 -32.11
C ALA A 119 -11.06 15.89 -31.16
N ASN A 120 -10.41 14.87 -31.71
CA ASN A 120 -9.51 14.01 -30.94
C ASN A 120 -8.29 14.80 -30.42
N SER A 121 -7.49 14.20 -29.54
CA SER A 121 -6.34 14.90 -28.91
C SER A 121 -5.28 15.37 -29.90
N ASN A 122 -5.21 14.75 -31.08
CA ASN A 122 -4.22 15.06 -32.11
C ASN A 122 -4.73 16.09 -33.13
N GLY A 123 -6.00 16.52 -33.04
CA GLY A 123 -6.62 17.40 -34.02
C GLY A 123 -6.72 16.81 -35.43
N THR A 124 -6.78 15.48 -35.54
CA THR A 124 -6.77 14.76 -36.82
C THR A 124 -8.10 14.14 -37.21
N SER A 125 -9.04 13.99 -36.28
CA SER A 125 -10.39 13.51 -36.58
C SER A 125 -11.43 14.08 -35.62
N CYS A 126 -12.67 14.19 -36.10
CA CYS A 126 -13.83 14.46 -35.27
C CYS A 126 -14.42 13.16 -34.71
N ILE A 127 -14.80 13.15 -33.43
CA ILE A 127 -15.22 11.97 -32.67
C ILE A 127 -16.57 12.19 -31.96
N ALA A 128 -17.29 11.09 -31.74
CA ALA A 128 -18.57 11.07 -31.03
C ALA A 128 -18.37 10.91 -29.50
N SER A 129 -17.53 11.78 -28.92
CA SER A 129 -17.35 11.85 -27.45
C SER A 129 -18.52 12.61 -26.82
N THR A 130 -18.79 12.38 -25.53
CA THR A 130 -19.75 13.21 -24.78
C THR A 130 -19.13 14.49 -24.23
N GLN A 131 -17.81 14.65 -24.34
CA GLN A 131 -17.07 15.83 -23.88
C GLN A 131 -15.84 16.13 -24.75
N SER A 132 -15.32 17.36 -24.64
CA SER A 132 -14.09 17.79 -25.33
C SER A 132 -12.88 16.98 -24.88
N CYS A 133 -11.97 16.67 -25.80
CA CYS A 133 -10.71 16.01 -25.45
C CYS A 133 -9.73 16.90 -24.66
N SER A 134 -10.02 18.19 -24.55
CA SER A 134 -9.29 19.15 -23.70
C SER A 134 -9.89 19.29 -22.28
N SER A 135 -10.89 18.47 -21.94
CA SER A 135 -11.52 18.48 -20.61
C SER A 135 -10.60 17.91 -19.53
N ASN A 136 -10.73 18.40 -18.30
CA ASN A 136 -9.90 18.01 -17.15
C ASN A 136 -10.60 17.08 -16.14
N SER A 137 -11.84 16.69 -16.40
CA SER A 137 -12.65 15.87 -15.49
C SER A 137 -13.74 15.10 -16.23
N ASN A 138 -14.45 14.24 -15.49
CA ASN A 138 -15.55 13.40 -15.99
C ASN A 138 -15.16 12.41 -17.10
N TRP A 139 -13.88 12.05 -17.16
CA TRP A 139 -13.40 11.05 -18.11
C TRP A 139 -14.05 9.69 -17.87
N THR A 140 -14.46 9.05 -18.96
CA THR A 140 -14.94 7.68 -19.03
C THR A 140 -14.05 6.89 -19.98
N ASP A 141 -14.00 5.57 -19.84
CA ASP A 141 -13.22 4.71 -20.75
C ASP A 141 -13.64 4.91 -22.22
N GLN A 142 -14.95 5.08 -22.46
CA GLN A 142 -15.46 5.39 -23.80
C GLN A 142 -14.87 6.70 -24.34
N ASN A 143 -14.93 7.79 -23.59
CA ASN A 143 -14.37 9.07 -24.03
C ASN A 143 -12.85 9.02 -24.18
N CYS A 144 -12.16 8.33 -23.27
CA CYS A 144 -10.71 8.14 -23.33
C CYS A 144 -10.28 7.41 -24.59
N SER A 145 -10.93 6.28 -24.91
CA SER A 145 -10.63 5.49 -26.13
C SER A 145 -10.89 6.26 -27.43
N LEU A 146 -11.88 7.17 -27.45
CA LEU A 146 -12.15 8.03 -28.60
C LEU A 146 -11.16 9.20 -28.70
N CYS A 147 -10.80 9.80 -27.57
CA CYS A 147 -9.92 10.96 -27.52
C CYS A 147 -8.44 10.62 -27.72
N PHE A 148 -7.97 9.51 -27.16
CA PHE A 148 -6.55 9.16 -27.06
C PHE A 148 -6.30 7.70 -27.49
N GLN A 149 -5.48 7.52 -28.52
CA GLN A 149 -5.18 6.21 -29.08
C GLN A 149 -4.48 5.25 -28.08
N ASN A 150 -3.61 5.77 -27.21
CA ASN A 150 -2.78 4.97 -26.31
C ASN A 150 -3.16 5.10 -24.83
N LYS A 151 -4.30 5.76 -24.53
CA LYS A 151 -4.77 5.98 -23.16
C LYS A 151 -6.27 5.66 -23.07
N PRO A 152 -6.67 4.40 -23.23
CA PRO A 152 -8.07 4.04 -23.43
C PRO A 152 -8.92 4.08 -22.16
N TYR A 153 -8.31 4.18 -20.97
CA TYR A 153 -9.04 4.06 -19.70
C TYR A 153 -9.00 5.36 -18.91
N ALA A 154 -10.12 5.71 -18.27
CA ALA A 154 -10.17 6.80 -17.30
C ALA A 154 -9.61 6.32 -15.96
N ASN A 155 -8.85 7.17 -15.27
CA ASN A 155 -8.42 6.89 -13.90
C ASN A 155 -9.63 6.83 -12.94
N ILE A 156 -9.40 6.36 -11.71
CA ILE A 156 -10.51 6.12 -10.76
C ILE A 156 -11.30 7.39 -10.40
N ASN A 157 -10.63 8.54 -10.44
CA ASN A 157 -11.22 9.85 -10.14
C ASN A 157 -11.87 10.53 -11.36
N GLY A 158 -11.77 9.93 -12.56
CA GLY A 158 -12.25 10.53 -13.81
C GLY A 158 -11.55 11.83 -14.20
N THR A 159 -10.33 12.09 -13.69
CA THR A 159 -9.58 13.32 -13.93
C THR A 159 -8.57 13.21 -15.08
N ALA A 160 -8.22 11.99 -15.50
CA ALA A 160 -7.29 11.78 -16.59
C ALA A 160 -7.56 10.45 -17.32
N CYS A 161 -7.13 10.37 -18.57
CA CYS A 161 -7.01 9.11 -19.32
C CYS A 161 -5.60 8.54 -19.16
N VAL A 162 -5.49 7.22 -19.00
CA VAL A 162 -4.25 6.52 -18.66
C VAL A 162 -4.01 5.31 -19.55
N ALA A 163 -2.73 4.97 -19.72
CA ALA A 163 -2.26 3.84 -20.53
C ALA A 163 -2.17 2.53 -19.71
N SER A 164 -3.20 2.24 -18.92
CA SER A 164 -3.29 0.97 -18.17
C SER A 164 -3.52 -0.20 -19.13
N THR A 165 -3.07 -1.40 -18.76
CA THR A 165 -3.34 -2.62 -19.55
C THR A 165 -4.72 -3.22 -19.26
N ILE A 166 -5.40 -2.75 -18.21
CA ILE A 166 -6.77 -3.13 -17.82
C ILE A 166 -7.61 -1.88 -17.49
N PRO A 167 -8.95 -1.95 -17.55
CA PRO A 167 -9.82 -0.87 -17.09
C PRO A 167 -9.56 -0.51 -15.61
N CYS A 168 -9.53 0.78 -15.27
CA CYS A 168 -9.27 1.22 -13.90
C CYS A 168 -10.39 0.91 -12.89
N LYS A 169 -11.53 0.37 -13.38
CA LYS A 169 -12.64 -0.14 -12.59
C LYS A 169 -12.68 -1.68 -12.56
N SER A 170 -11.62 -2.36 -13.00
CA SER A 170 -11.52 -3.81 -12.98
C SER A 170 -11.51 -4.36 -11.54
N SER A 171 -12.06 -5.56 -11.36
CA SER A 171 -12.07 -6.30 -10.09
C SER A 171 -10.87 -7.24 -9.91
N SER A 172 -10.04 -7.39 -10.94
CA SER A 172 -8.84 -8.26 -10.92
C SER A 172 -7.82 -7.90 -12.00
N GLY A 173 -6.63 -8.50 -11.91
CA GLY A 173 -5.54 -8.29 -12.86
C GLY A 173 -4.67 -7.09 -12.54
N TRP A 174 -4.82 -6.52 -11.34
CA TRP A 174 -4.04 -5.37 -10.90
C TRP A 174 -2.56 -5.72 -10.76
N THR A 175 -1.73 -4.84 -11.30
CA THR A 175 -0.27 -4.83 -11.16
C THR A 175 0.13 -3.47 -10.58
N ASP A 176 1.31 -3.36 -9.98
CA ASP A 176 1.81 -2.08 -9.45
C ASP A 176 1.82 -0.99 -10.54
N PHE A 177 2.16 -1.35 -11.78
CA PHE A 177 2.09 -0.45 -12.92
C PHE A 177 0.67 0.09 -13.16
N ASN A 178 -0.33 -0.79 -13.22
CA ASN A 178 -1.72 -0.39 -13.43
C ASN A 178 -2.26 0.41 -12.24
N CYS A 179 -1.92 0.03 -11.01
CA CYS A 179 -2.33 0.74 -9.81
C CYS A 179 -1.78 2.17 -9.77
N ASN A 180 -0.49 2.34 -10.04
CA ASN A 180 0.13 3.66 -10.09
C ASN A 180 -0.49 4.58 -11.16
N LEU A 181 -0.88 4.04 -12.32
CA LEU A 181 -1.58 4.80 -13.35
C LEU A 181 -3.03 5.13 -12.97
N CYS A 182 -3.80 4.14 -12.53
CA CYS A 182 -5.23 4.27 -12.27
C CYS A 182 -5.58 4.98 -10.96
N ASN A 183 -4.75 4.81 -9.93
CA ASN A 183 -4.92 5.44 -8.62
C ASN A 183 -3.56 5.67 -7.92
N PRO A 184 -2.90 6.83 -8.18
CA PRO A 184 -1.60 7.16 -7.58
C PRO A 184 -1.58 7.17 -6.04
N SER A 185 -2.73 7.31 -5.37
CA SER A 185 -2.81 7.26 -3.90
C SER A 185 -2.68 5.83 -3.32
N THR A 186 -2.91 4.82 -4.15
CA THR A 186 -2.76 3.40 -3.82
C THR A 186 -1.94 2.73 -4.93
N PRO A 187 -0.63 2.98 -5.01
CA PRO A 187 0.16 2.65 -6.20
C PRO A 187 0.51 1.16 -6.32
N ILE A 188 0.25 0.35 -5.29
CA ILE A 188 0.68 -1.05 -5.23
C ILE A 188 -0.50 -1.99 -5.41
N ALA A 189 -0.34 -3.08 -6.15
CA ALA A 189 -1.33 -4.15 -6.25
C ALA A 189 -1.24 -5.10 -5.06
N SER A 190 -2.40 -5.49 -4.51
CA SER A 190 -2.47 -6.54 -3.48
C SER A 190 -1.92 -7.87 -3.99
N SER A 191 -1.48 -8.76 -3.08
CA SER A 191 -0.91 -10.07 -3.42
C SER A 191 -1.77 -10.95 -4.34
N ASN A 192 -3.10 -10.83 -4.26
CA ASN A 192 -4.03 -11.58 -5.11
C ASN A 192 -4.46 -10.84 -6.40
N GLY A 193 -3.89 -9.66 -6.67
CA GLY A 193 -4.17 -8.85 -7.86
C GLY A 193 -5.62 -8.32 -7.96
N LYS A 194 -6.39 -8.30 -6.86
CA LYS A 194 -7.81 -7.88 -6.89
C LYS A 194 -8.03 -6.40 -6.59
N LYS A 195 -7.10 -5.74 -5.91
CA LYS A 195 -7.22 -4.33 -5.53
C LYS A 195 -5.86 -3.64 -5.52
N CYS A 196 -5.91 -2.32 -5.58
CA CYS A 196 -4.78 -1.45 -5.29
C CYS A 196 -4.79 -1.03 -3.81
N ILE A 197 -3.61 -0.88 -3.22
CA ILE A 197 -3.41 -0.60 -1.79
C ILE A 197 -2.33 0.48 -1.61
N ALA A 198 -2.37 1.16 -0.45
CA ALA A 198 -1.41 2.19 -0.07
C ALA A 198 -0.19 1.60 0.66
N SER A 199 0.41 0.55 0.12
CA SER A 199 1.65 -0.01 0.66
C SER A 199 2.87 0.79 0.19
N THR A 200 3.94 0.82 1.00
CA THR A 200 5.19 1.50 0.65
C THR A 200 6.16 0.60 -0.15
N ILE A 201 5.87 -0.69 -0.28
CA ILE A 201 6.65 -1.66 -1.06
C ILE A 201 5.71 -2.53 -1.90
N SER A 202 6.22 -3.16 -2.94
CA SER A 202 5.47 -4.14 -3.73
C SER A 202 5.11 -5.37 -2.89
N CYS A 203 3.91 -5.93 -3.08
CA CYS A 203 3.53 -7.17 -2.40
C CYS A 203 4.30 -8.41 -2.86
N SER A 204 5.10 -8.29 -3.92
CA SER A 204 6.07 -9.31 -4.36
C SER A 204 7.50 -9.01 -3.91
N SER A 205 7.70 -8.03 -3.02
CA SER A 205 9.03 -7.72 -2.47
C SER A 205 9.59 -8.86 -1.63
N THR A 206 10.91 -9.03 -1.64
CA THR A 206 11.64 -10.02 -0.84
C THR A 206 12.19 -9.45 0.47
N SER A 207 12.02 -8.15 0.72
CA SER A 207 12.56 -7.45 1.90
C SER A 207 11.83 -6.14 2.19
N GLY A 208 12.06 -5.60 3.39
CA GLY A 208 11.47 -4.32 3.82
C GLY A 208 10.04 -4.45 4.34
N TRP A 209 9.61 -5.67 4.67
CA TRP A 209 8.29 -5.93 5.21
C TRP A 209 8.12 -5.30 6.60
N THR A 210 6.97 -4.70 6.79
CA THR A 210 6.49 -4.13 8.07
C THR A 210 5.08 -4.65 8.30
N ASP A 211 4.61 -4.66 9.54
CA ASP A 211 3.24 -5.09 9.86
C ASP A 211 2.20 -4.30 9.04
N ALA A 212 2.40 -2.99 8.86
CA ALA A 212 1.54 -2.16 8.05
C ALA A 212 1.46 -2.64 6.58
N ASN A 213 2.60 -2.97 5.99
CA ASN A 213 2.65 -3.50 4.62
C ASN A 213 2.05 -4.90 4.52
N CYS A 214 2.31 -5.76 5.51
CA CYS A 214 1.78 -7.12 5.56
C CYS A 214 0.25 -7.14 5.62
N ILE A 215 -0.37 -6.35 6.50
CA ILE A 215 -1.84 -6.22 6.61
C ILE A 215 -2.46 -5.77 5.28
N LEU A 216 -1.84 -4.79 4.61
CA LEU A 216 -2.34 -4.27 3.34
C LEU A 216 -2.20 -5.30 2.20
N CYS A 217 -1.07 -6.01 2.14
CA CYS A 217 -0.75 -6.97 1.08
C CYS A 217 -1.48 -8.31 1.23
N ASN A 218 -1.58 -8.85 2.44
CA ASN A 218 -2.21 -10.13 2.72
C ASN A 218 -2.76 -10.20 4.16
N SER A 219 -4.08 -10.14 4.31
CA SER A 219 -4.75 -10.20 5.61
C SER A 219 -4.58 -11.53 6.36
N SER A 220 -4.16 -12.61 5.68
CA SER A 220 -3.94 -13.92 6.31
C SER A 220 -2.55 -14.03 6.95
N THR A 221 -1.63 -13.14 6.60
CA THR A 221 -0.27 -13.06 7.15
C THR A 221 0.00 -11.61 7.56
N PRO A 222 -0.61 -11.12 8.65
CA PRO A 222 -0.63 -9.68 8.95
C PRO A 222 0.66 -9.12 9.54
N TYR A 223 1.60 -9.96 9.98
CA TYR A 223 2.80 -9.48 10.69
C TYR A 223 4.07 -9.74 9.90
N ALA A 224 5.02 -8.80 9.91
CA ALA A 224 6.31 -9.00 9.28
C ALA A 224 7.20 -9.90 10.16
N ALA A 225 7.89 -10.86 9.55
CA ALA A 225 8.91 -11.64 10.23
C ALA A 225 10.04 -10.73 10.75
N ALA A 226 10.77 -11.18 11.78
CA ALA A 226 11.77 -10.33 12.44
C ALA A 226 12.96 -9.95 11.54
N ASP A 227 13.23 -10.75 10.50
CA ASP A 227 14.25 -10.45 9.49
C ASP A 227 13.78 -9.46 8.41
N GLY A 228 12.50 -9.07 8.43
CA GLY A 228 11.88 -8.15 7.47
C GLY A 228 11.76 -8.71 6.05
N LYS A 229 11.91 -10.02 5.84
CA LYS A 229 11.92 -10.65 4.50
C LYS A 229 10.58 -11.24 4.08
N SER A 230 9.67 -11.48 5.03
CA SER A 230 8.37 -12.08 4.75
C SER A 230 7.28 -11.61 5.70
N CYS A 231 6.03 -11.93 5.37
CA CYS A 231 4.89 -11.80 6.26
C CYS A 231 4.44 -13.17 6.77
N VAL A 232 3.99 -13.23 8.02
CA VAL A 232 3.66 -14.47 8.73
C VAL A 232 2.29 -14.40 9.39
N ALA A 233 1.67 -15.57 9.56
CA ALA A 233 0.36 -15.75 10.19
C ALA A 233 0.47 -15.90 11.72
N SER A 234 1.29 -15.05 12.36
CA SER A 234 1.41 -15.00 13.82
C SER A 234 0.13 -14.43 14.43
N THR A 235 -0.16 -14.74 15.71
CA THR A 235 -1.28 -14.14 16.44
C THR A 235 -0.92 -12.80 17.09
N ILE A 236 0.36 -12.43 17.10
CA ILE A 236 0.90 -11.16 17.60
C ILE A 236 1.95 -10.60 16.63
N SER A 237 2.25 -9.30 16.73
CA SER A 237 3.37 -8.69 16.01
C SER A 237 4.70 -9.37 16.39
N CYS A 238 5.57 -9.61 15.40
CA CYS A 238 6.90 -10.15 15.65
C CYS A 238 7.84 -9.15 16.34
N SER A 239 7.38 -7.90 16.54
CA SER A 239 8.03 -6.87 17.35
C SER A 239 7.44 -6.75 18.76
N SER A 240 6.49 -7.62 19.14
CA SER A 240 5.89 -7.63 20.48
C SER A 240 6.92 -7.96 21.57
N ASN A 241 6.74 -7.37 22.75
CA ASN A 241 7.55 -7.63 23.94
C ASN A 241 6.91 -8.64 24.91
N GLN A 242 5.74 -9.20 24.58
CA GLN A 242 4.99 -10.11 25.43
C GLN A 242 4.02 -10.99 24.63
N GLY A 243 3.54 -12.06 25.27
CA GLY A 243 2.55 -12.99 24.69
C GLY A 243 3.15 -13.97 23.68
N TRP A 244 4.47 -14.14 23.68
CA TRP A 244 5.14 -15.10 22.82
C TRP A 244 4.71 -16.52 23.13
N THR A 245 4.42 -17.27 22.07
CA THR A 245 4.17 -18.72 22.10
C THR A 245 5.17 -19.37 21.16
N ASP A 246 5.45 -20.67 21.33
CA ASP A 246 6.36 -21.39 20.43
C ASP A 246 5.91 -21.28 18.96
N ASN A 247 4.60 -21.33 18.69
CA ASN A 247 4.07 -21.14 17.34
C ASN A 247 4.39 -19.75 16.78
N ASN A 248 4.23 -18.68 17.58
CA ASN A 248 4.57 -17.33 17.14
C ASN A 248 6.09 -17.18 16.95
N CYS A 249 6.90 -17.78 17.84
CA CYS A 249 8.36 -17.75 17.72
C CYS A 249 8.85 -18.48 16.46
N PHE A 250 8.34 -19.69 16.20
CA PHE A 250 8.67 -20.43 14.98
C PHE A 250 8.33 -19.65 13.71
N LEU A 251 7.17 -18.97 13.68
CA LEU A 251 6.76 -18.16 12.54
C LEU A 251 7.61 -16.89 12.40
N CYS A 252 7.80 -16.13 13.49
CA CYS A 252 8.47 -14.83 13.46
C CYS A 252 10.00 -14.91 13.41
N ASN A 253 10.58 -15.93 14.04
CA ASN A 253 12.02 -16.11 14.27
C ASN A 253 12.41 -17.59 14.15
N PRO A 254 12.54 -18.15 12.93
CA PRO A 254 12.84 -19.58 12.77
C PRO A 254 14.15 -20.06 13.43
N SER A 255 15.11 -19.16 13.66
CA SER A 255 16.37 -19.45 14.36
C SER A 255 16.24 -19.51 15.89
N THR A 256 15.14 -19.01 16.46
CA THR A 256 14.83 -19.02 17.90
C THR A 256 13.38 -19.48 18.09
N PRO A 257 13.05 -20.76 17.81
CA PRO A 257 11.68 -21.19 17.60
C PRO A 257 10.83 -21.33 18.88
N PHE A 258 11.40 -21.14 20.06
CA PHE A 258 10.72 -21.37 21.34
C PHE A 258 10.51 -20.07 22.12
N ALA A 259 9.37 -19.92 22.79
CA ALA A 259 9.13 -18.81 23.70
C ALA A 259 9.79 -19.09 25.05
N ASN A 260 10.40 -18.07 25.66
CA ASN A 260 10.91 -18.17 27.04
C ASN A 260 9.75 -18.31 28.04
N ILE A 261 10.07 -18.67 29.29
CA ILE A 261 9.04 -18.91 30.33
C ILE A 261 8.22 -17.66 30.65
N ALA A 262 8.83 -16.48 30.54
CA ALA A 262 8.15 -15.20 30.75
C ALA A 262 7.28 -14.76 29.56
N GLN A 263 7.33 -15.48 28.42
CA GLN A 263 6.66 -15.13 27.16
C GLN A 263 7.01 -13.73 26.63
N THR A 264 8.21 -13.24 26.95
CA THR A 264 8.71 -11.92 26.56
C THR A 264 9.65 -11.95 25.37
N ALA A 265 10.22 -13.11 25.04
CA ALA A 265 11.16 -13.27 23.94
C ALA A 265 11.15 -14.69 23.35
N CYS A 266 11.68 -14.79 22.14
CA CYS A 266 11.97 -16.04 21.47
C CYS A 266 13.43 -16.43 21.66
N VAL A 267 13.69 -17.72 21.91
CA VAL A 267 14.99 -18.24 22.33
C VAL A 267 15.36 -19.50 21.55
N ASN A 268 16.66 -19.75 21.43
CA ASN A 268 17.21 -20.94 20.78
C ASN A 268 17.52 -22.01 21.83
N SER A 269 16.47 -22.56 22.45
CA SER A 269 16.60 -23.76 23.28
C SER A 269 16.55 -25.00 22.40
N SER A 270 17.12 -26.10 22.87
CA SER A 270 17.02 -27.40 22.20
C SER A 270 15.58 -27.96 22.18
N TYR A 271 14.71 -27.51 23.08
CA TYR A 271 13.29 -27.88 23.16
C TYR A 271 12.44 -26.71 23.67
N GLN A 272 11.10 -26.86 23.63
CA GLN A 272 10.17 -25.87 24.20
C GLN A 272 10.47 -25.60 25.68
N CYS A 273 10.49 -24.32 26.07
CA CYS A 273 10.62 -23.93 27.46
C CYS A 273 9.32 -24.23 28.23
N ILE A 274 8.19 -23.83 27.65
CA ILE A 274 6.87 -23.97 28.26
C ILE A 274 6.33 -25.38 28.01
N GLY A 275 5.89 -26.07 29.07
CA GLY A 275 5.34 -27.42 28.95
C GLY A 275 6.38 -28.50 28.62
N ARG A 276 7.67 -28.24 28.84
CA ARG A 276 8.72 -29.25 28.71
C ARG A 276 8.47 -30.43 29.65
N LYS A 277 8.63 -31.65 29.15
CA LYS A 277 8.38 -32.89 29.91
C LYS A 277 9.71 -33.54 30.31
N PHE A 278 10.14 -33.30 31.55
CA PHE A 278 11.42 -33.78 32.08
C PHE A 278 11.54 -35.31 32.21
N ASN A 279 10.42 -36.03 32.18
CA ASN A 279 10.41 -37.50 32.22
C ASN A 279 10.78 -38.14 30.87
N LEU A 280 10.88 -37.35 29.79
CA LEU A 280 11.34 -37.84 28.49
C LEU A 280 12.88 -37.69 28.42
N PRO A 281 13.63 -38.78 28.24
CA PRO A 281 15.10 -38.75 28.24
C PRO A 281 15.72 -37.75 27.24
N GLN A 282 15.00 -37.45 26.16
CA GLN A 282 15.42 -36.51 25.12
C GLN A 282 15.27 -35.04 25.53
N GLN A 283 14.40 -34.71 26.49
CA GLN A 283 14.07 -33.33 26.86
C GLN A 283 14.79 -32.83 28.12
N LYS A 284 15.93 -33.42 28.47
CA LYS A 284 16.73 -32.93 29.60
C LYS A 284 17.15 -31.47 29.37
N TRP A 285 17.16 -30.70 30.45
CA TRP A 285 17.66 -29.33 30.43
C TRP A 285 19.18 -29.32 30.31
N THR A 286 19.71 -28.41 29.49
CA THR A 286 21.13 -28.03 29.49
C THR A 286 21.28 -26.64 30.12
N ASP A 287 22.51 -26.26 30.49
CA ASP A 287 22.76 -24.91 31.02
C ASP A 287 22.37 -23.83 30.01
N ASP A 288 22.68 -24.04 28.72
CA ASP A 288 22.28 -23.16 27.63
C ASP A 288 20.75 -23.02 27.51
N ASP A 289 20.01 -24.13 27.68
CA ASP A 289 18.55 -24.10 27.70
C ASP A 289 18.02 -23.31 28.88
N CYS A 290 18.58 -23.51 30.07
CA CYS A 290 18.16 -22.81 31.27
C CYS A 290 18.43 -21.31 31.19
N ALA A 291 19.63 -20.95 30.72
CA ALA A 291 20.03 -19.58 30.47
C ALA A 291 19.09 -18.89 29.46
N SER A 292 18.74 -19.60 28.40
CA SER A 292 17.83 -19.13 27.34
C SER A 292 16.39 -18.99 27.85
N CYS A 293 15.83 -20.02 28.48
CA CYS A 293 14.42 -20.08 28.83
C CYS A 293 14.02 -19.23 30.06
N TYR A 294 14.94 -18.98 30.99
CA TYR A 294 14.67 -18.23 32.22
C TYR A 294 15.47 -16.92 32.29
N SER A 295 16.79 -17.02 32.36
CA SER A 295 17.77 -15.92 32.32
C SER A 295 19.18 -16.49 32.53
N PHE A 296 20.22 -15.72 32.25
CA PHE A 296 21.64 -16.11 32.40
C PHE A 296 22.04 -16.64 33.81
N SER A 297 21.20 -16.42 34.82
CA SER A 297 21.38 -16.90 36.19
C SER A 297 20.93 -18.33 36.44
N TYR A 298 20.30 -18.98 35.46
CA TYR A 298 19.77 -20.31 35.60
C TYR A 298 20.70 -21.34 34.97
N ILE A 299 20.97 -22.42 35.70
CA ILE A 299 21.72 -23.58 35.21
C ILE A 299 20.86 -24.83 35.29
N SER A 300 21.22 -25.88 34.55
CA SER A 300 20.52 -27.15 34.62
C SER A 300 20.87 -27.91 35.88
N LYS A 301 19.89 -28.58 36.47
CA LYS A 301 20.15 -29.56 37.53
C LYS A 301 21.00 -30.71 37.00
N GLN A 302 21.78 -31.34 37.88
CA GLN A 302 22.68 -32.44 37.50
C GLN A 302 21.98 -33.61 36.79
N ASP A 303 20.70 -33.86 37.10
CA ASP A 303 19.90 -34.91 36.46
C ASP A 303 19.20 -34.47 35.15
N GLY A 304 19.25 -33.16 34.84
CA GLY A 304 18.57 -32.51 33.74
C GLY A 304 17.06 -32.33 33.94
N SER A 305 16.54 -32.52 35.16
CA SER A 305 15.10 -32.50 35.45
C SER A 305 14.49 -31.10 35.42
N GLY A 306 15.30 -30.05 35.52
CA GLY A 306 14.85 -28.67 35.56
C GLY A 306 16.00 -27.69 35.61
N CYS A 307 15.64 -26.41 35.77
CA CYS A 307 16.60 -25.33 35.96
C CYS A 307 16.64 -24.88 37.42
N LEU A 308 17.82 -24.43 37.84
CA LEU A 308 18.11 -23.91 39.17
C LEU A 308 18.51 -22.43 39.06
N ASN A 309 17.88 -21.56 39.85
CA ASN A 309 18.26 -20.15 39.91
C ASN A 309 19.42 -19.94 40.88
N CYS A 310 20.61 -19.62 40.37
CA CYS A 310 21.80 -19.45 41.19
C CYS A 310 21.84 -18.17 42.05
N TYR A 311 20.87 -17.26 41.88
CA TYR A 311 20.66 -16.11 42.76
C TYR A 311 19.43 -16.27 43.67
N ALA A 312 18.90 -17.49 43.82
CA ALA A 312 17.82 -17.71 44.78
C ALA A 312 18.32 -17.42 46.21
N LEU A 313 17.58 -16.56 46.93
CA LEU A 313 17.88 -16.21 48.31
C LEU A 313 17.30 -17.22 49.32
N SER A 314 16.64 -18.27 48.84
CA SER A 314 16.05 -19.31 49.68
C SER A 314 15.76 -20.59 48.89
N GLY A 315 15.59 -21.71 49.60
CA GLY A 315 15.16 -23.00 49.06
C GLY A 315 16.21 -23.80 48.28
N MET A 316 17.47 -23.34 48.23
CA MET A 316 18.57 -24.12 47.66
C MET A 316 19.10 -25.14 48.66
N THR A 317 19.58 -26.27 48.16
CA THR A 317 20.32 -27.28 48.94
C THR A 317 21.83 -27.11 48.78
N ASP A 318 22.65 -27.78 49.60
CA ASP A 318 24.11 -27.80 49.44
C ASP A 318 24.54 -28.27 48.04
N ASN A 319 23.82 -29.23 47.45
CA ASN A 319 24.11 -29.71 46.10
C ASN A 319 23.80 -28.64 45.04
N ASP A 320 22.70 -27.90 45.22
CA ASP A 320 22.34 -26.77 44.35
C ASP A 320 23.39 -25.66 44.44
N CYS A 321 23.84 -25.32 45.65
CA CYS A 321 24.86 -24.29 45.88
C CYS A 321 26.22 -24.65 45.27
N LYS A 322 26.66 -25.91 45.39
CA LYS A 322 27.86 -26.43 44.71
C LYS A 322 27.73 -26.37 43.20
N LEU A 323 26.55 -26.70 42.68
CA LEU A 323 26.30 -26.65 41.24
C LEU A 323 26.39 -25.22 40.71
N CYS A 324 25.90 -24.24 41.47
CA CYS A 324 25.88 -22.83 41.10
C CYS A 324 27.21 -22.09 41.25
N ASN A 325 28.00 -22.37 42.29
CA ASN A 325 29.23 -21.64 42.62
C ASN A 325 30.51 -22.45 42.37
N GLY A 326 30.40 -23.63 41.75
CA GLY A 326 31.53 -24.50 41.47
C GLY A 326 31.96 -25.37 42.64
N SER A 327 32.87 -26.32 42.36
CA SER A 327 33.27 -27.39 43.29
C SER A 327 34.60 -27.15 44.00
N TYR A 328 35.22 -25.97 43.86
CA TYR A 328 36.58 -25.73 44.37
C TYR A 328 36.63 -24.45 45.22
N ASP A 329 37.13 -24.63 46.45
CA ASP A 329 37.72 -23.61 47.34
C ASP A 329 36.81 -22.72 48.21
N GLY A 330 35.55 -23.09 48.43
CA GLY A 330 34.69 -22.44 49.44
C GLY A 330 33.87 -21.25 48.93
N GLU A 331 33.72 -21.09 47.62
CA GLU A 331 32.79 -20.16 47.00
C GLU A 331 31.35 -20.65 47.21
N ASN A 332 30.64 -20.04 48.16
CA ASN A 332 29.20 -20.20 48.39
C ASN A 332 28.61 -21.60 48.14
N SER A 333 29.29 -22.64 48.62
CA SER A 333 28.98 -24.04 48.28
C SER A 333 27.96 -24.70 49.22
N TYR A 334 27.50 -24.00 50.24
CA TYR A 334 26.62 -24.55 51.27
C TYR A 334 25.33 -23.73 51.36
N ALA A 335 24.21 -24.38 51.65
CA ALA A 335 22.95 -23.71 51.88
C ALA A 335 22.80 -23.39 53.37
N ASN A 336 22.43 -22.14 53.68
CA ASN A 336 22.02 -21.78 55.04
C ASN A 336 20.61 -22.31 55.36
N ALA A 337 20.13 -22.05 56.58
CA ALA A 337 18.81 -22.50 57.04
C ALA A 337 17.62 -21.94 56.23
N LEU A 338 17.82 -20.85 55.47
CA LEU A 338 16.82 -20.32 54.53
C LEU A 338 16.96 -20.94 53.14
N GLY A 339 18.07 -21.62 52.86
CA GLY A 339 18.45 -22.13 51.54
C GLY A 339 19.10 -21.08 50.64
N ALA A 340 19.77 -20.07 51.21
CA ALA A 340 20.66 -19.18 50.47
C ALA A 340 22.08 -19.75 50.48
N CYS A 341 22.82 -19.58 49.37
CA CYS A 341 24.18 -20.09 49.27
C CYS A 341 25.19 -19.22 50.03
N VAL A 342 26.04 -19.87 50.83
CA VAL A 342 27.01 -19.28 51.74
C VAL A 342 28.33 -20.07 51.71
N SER A 343 29.44 -19.41 52.01
CA SER A 343 30.80 -19.99 51.92
C SER A 343 31.15 -20.94 53.07
N ILE A 344 30.31 -20.99 54.11
CA ILE A 344 30.56 -21.71 55.35
C ILE A 344 29.73 -22.98 55.40
N ASN A 345 30.33 -24.10 55.84
CA ASN A 345 29.62 -25.37 55.97
C ASN A 345 28.60 -25.31 57.11
N CYS A 346 27.34 -25.05 56.76
CA CYS A 346 26.26 -24.96 57.74
C CYS A 346 25.85 -26.29 58.39
N SER A 347 26.42 -27.41 57.92
CA SER A 347 26.26 -28.74 58.49
C SER A 347 27.34 -29.09 59.54
N GLN A 348 28.24 -28.15 59.88
CA GLN A 348 29.27 -28.40 60.90
C GLN A 348 28.66 -28.60 62.29
N THR A 349 29.20 -29.54 63.06
CA THR A 349 28.68 -29.91 64.40
C THR A 349 29.41 -29.22 65.55
N SER A 350 30.48 -28.48 65.26
CA SER A 350 31.31 -27.79 66.26
C SER A 350 32.14 -26.69 65.60
N GLY A 351 32.64 -25.76 66.41
CA GLY A 351 33.49 -24.67 65.94
C GLY A 351 32.72 -23.46 65.44
N TRP A 352 31.42 -23.37 65.78
CA TRP A 352 30.58 -22.23 65.40
C TRP A 352 31.09 -20.93 66.01
N VAL A 353 31.33 -19.93 65.17
CA VAL A 353 31.55 -18.53 65.59
C VAL A 353 30.36 -17.66 65.20
N THR A 354 30.29 -16.44 65.74
CA THR A 354 29.18 -15.50 65.49
C THR A 354 28.94 -15.20 64.01
N SER A 355 30.00 -15.06 63.21
CA SER A 355 29.87 -14.87 61.76
C SER A 355 29.17 -16.05 61.09
N ASP A 356 29.55 -17.27 61.47
CA ASP A 356 29.01 -18.51 60.92
C ASP A 356 27.53 -18.64 61.28
N CYS A 357 27.18 -18.42 62.56
CA CYS A 357 25.79 -18.49 63.01
C CYS A 357 24.91 -17.45 62.33
N THR A 358 25.39 -16.21 62.16
CA THR A 358 24.64 -15.17 61.45
C THR A 358 24.39 -15.54 59.99
N MET A 359 25.37 -16.18 59.34
CA MET A 359 25.30 -16.54 57.92
C MET A 359 24.47 -17.83 57.68
N CYS A 360 24.70 -18.86 58.50
CA CYS A 360 24.07 -20.18 58.39
C CYS A 360 22.69 -20.27 59.04
N ASN A 361 22.43 -19.52 60.10
CA ASN A 361 21.13 -19.51 60.78
C ASN A 361 20.77 -18.10 61.26
N PRO A 362 20.28 -17.22 60.35
CA PRO A 362 19.98 -15.83 60.67
C PRO A 362 18.99 -15.63 61.82
N ALA A 363 18.16 -16.64 62.15
CA ALA A 363 17.24 -16.62 63.28
C ALA A 363 17.93 -16.87 64.65
N THR A 364 19.12 -17.49 64.64
CA THR A 364 19.93 -17.80 65.81
C THR A 364 21.37 -17.30 65.60
N PRO A 365 21.64 -15.99 65.63
CA PRO A 365 22.89 -15.43 65.12
C PRO A 365 24.12 -15.65 66.03
N MET A 366 23.96 -16.29 67.21
CA MET A 366 25.02 -16.41 68.20
C MET A 366 25.39 -17.88 68.45
N PRO A 367 26.67 -18.24 68.60
CA PRO A 367 27.07 -19.58 68.97
C PRO A 367 26.78 -19.86 70.45
N SER A 368 26.59 -21.13 70.81
CA SER A 368 26.59 -21.61 72.18
C SER A 368 27.96 -21.43 72.82
N SER A 369 28.03 -21.46 74.16
CA SER A 369 29.29 -21.26 74.90
C SER A 369 30.35 -22.32 74.61
N ASP A 370 29.93 -23.52 74.20
CA ASP A 370 30.79 -24.63 73.78
C ASP A 370 31.01 -24.67 72.25
N GLY A 371 30.41 -23.75 71.48
CA GLY A 371 30.55 -23.64 70.03
C GLY A 371 29.97 -24.81 69.24
N THR A 372 29.08 -25.62 69.84
CA THR A 372 28.47 -26.79 69.20
C THR A 372 27.19 -26.48 68.42
N MET A 373 26.50 -25.39 68.75
CA MET A 373 25.26 -25.00 68.07
C MET A 373 25.06 -23.48 68.02
N CYS A 374 24.16 -23.03 67.16
CA CYS A 374 23.71 -21.64 67.12
C CYS A 374 22.43 -21.46 67.94
N VAL A 375 22.38 -20.41 68.75
CA VAL A 375 21.28 -20.08 69.67
C VAL A 375 20.74 -18.68 69.39
N SER A 376 19.42 -18.52 69.56
CA SER A 376 18.80 -17.19 69.57
C SER A 376 18.96 -16.60 70.96
N VAL A 377 19.84 -15.62 71.12
CA VAL A 377 19.79 -14.74 72.29
C VAL A 377 18.68 -13.72 72.04
N THR A 378 17.44 -14.11 72.32
CA THR A 378 16.41 -13.08 72.44
C THR A 378 16.88 -12.13 73.54
N SER A 379 16.92 -10.83 73.25
CA SER A 379 17.32 -9.81 74.24
C SER A 379 16.56 -9.97 75.56
N SER A 380 15.38 -10.60 75.55
CA SER A 380 14.61 -10.98 76.73
C SER A 380 15.38 -11.84 77.75
N GLN A 381 16.17 -12.83 77.32
CA GLN A 381 16.89 -13.71 78.25
C GLN A 381 18.12 -13.02 78.85
N ILE A 382 18.84 -12.25 78.04
CA ILE A 382 19.96 -11.42 78.52
C ILE A 382 19.44 -10.35 79.48
N ILE A 383 18.35 -9.67 79.12
CA ILE A 383 17.69 -8.69 80.00
C ILE A 383 17.23 -9.38 81.29
N LYS A 384 16.57 -10.55 81.25
CA LYS A 384 16.16 -11.27 82.47
C LYS A 384 17.35 -11.63 83.36
N LEU A 385 18.48 -12.05 82.78
CA LEU A 385 19.69 -12.36 83.53
C LEU A 385 20.31 -11.10 84.16
N TYR A 386 20.42 -10.00 83.40
CA TYR A 386 20.89 -8.72 83.92
C TYR A 386 19.93 -8.14 84.98
N LEU A 387 18.62 -8.32 84.82
CA LEU A 387 17.60 -7.86 85.76
C LEU A 387 17.63 -8.69 87.05
N LEU A 388 17.82 -10.01 86.96
CA LEU A 388 18.07 -10.86 88.13
C LEU A 388 19.38 -10.50 88.84
N PHE A 389 20.44 -10.23 88.09
CA PHE A 389 21.72 -9.82 88.66
C PHE A 389 21.63 -8.43 89.32
N PHE A 390 20.92 -7.48 88.70
CA PHE A 390 20.60 -6.18 89.30
C PHE A 390 19.76 -6.33 90.57
N ILE A 391 18.72 -7.16 90.55
CA ILE A 391 17.90 -7.45 91.75
C ILE A 391 18.75 -8.06 92.87
N LEU A 392 19.66 -8.98 92.55
CA LEU A 392 20.55 -9.61 93.53
C LEU A 392 21.56 -8.62 94.13
N ILE A 393 22.12 -7.70 93.33
CA ILE A 393 22.99 -6.64 93.86
C ILE A 393 22.22 -5.74 94.83
N PHE A 394 20.99 -5.34 94.49
CA PHE A 394 20.15 -4.50 95.35
C PHE A 394 19.61 -5.20 96.62
N LEU A 395 19.72 -6.52 96.74
CA LEU A 395 19.31 -7.28 97.94
C LEU A 395 20.48 -7.56 98.91
N ILE A 396 21.71 -7.21 98.53
CA ILE A 396 22.94 -7.46 99.31
C ILE A 396 23.43 -6.19 100.06
N ASP A 397 22.91 -5.02 99.70
CA ASP A 397 22.96 -3.79 100.52
C ASP A 397 21.68 -3.65 101.36
#